data_AF-A0A519MGQ5-F1
#
_entry.id   AF-A0A519MGQ5-F1
#
_cell.length_a   1.000
_cell.length_b   1.000
_cell.length_c   1.000
_cell.angle_alpha   90.00
_cell.angle_beta   90.00
_cell.angle_gamma   90.00
#
_symmetry.space_group_name_H-M   'P 1'
#
loop_
_entity.id
_entity.type
_entity.pdbx_description
1 polymer ?
#
loop_
_entity_poly.entity_id
_entity_poly.type
_entity_poly.pdbx_seq_one_letter_code
_entity_poly.pdbx_strand_id
1 'polypeptide(L)' 'MSKRELKKYLSSLPKEELQEQMMALYDKFSDVKAYYDFVFNPKEEKLEQEAKSKIANEYFPIKSKRPKL' A
#
# COMPACT_ATOMS: atom_id res chain seq x y z
N MET A 1 -16.39 2.76 -17.76
CA MET A 1 -16.75 2.54 -16.35
C MET A 1 -16.32 3.73 -15.52
N SER A 2 -17.25 4.66 -15.26
CA SER A 2 -17.04 5.72 -14.28
C SER A 2 -17.08 5.16 -12.85
N LYS A 3 -16.55 5.92 -11.87
CA LYS A 3 -16.67 5.57 -10.44
C LYS A 3 -18.13 5.29 -10.03
N ARG A 4 -19.09 5.98 -10.66
CA ARG A 4 -20.53 5.80 -10.42
C ARG A 4 -21.04 4.46 -10.94
N GLU A 5 -20.61 4.05 -12.13
CA GLU A 5 -20.99 2.76 -12.72
C GLU A 5 -20.40 1.59 -11.93
N LEU A 6 -19.14 1.71 -11.50
CA LEU A 6 -18.50 0.72 -10.63
C LEU A 6 -19.26 0.57 -9.31
N LYS A 7 -19.66 1.70 -8.69
CA LYS A 7 -20.44 1.64 -7.44
C LYS A 7 -21.77 0.92 -7.63
N LYS A 8 -22.50 1.19 -8.72
CA LYS A 8 -23.74 0.48 -9.04
C LYS A 8 -23.53 -1.02 -9.23
N TYR A 9 -22.47 -1.39 -9.96
CA TYR A 9 -22.10 -2.80 -10.16
C TYR A 9 -21.80 -3.50 -8.83
N LEU A 10 -20.93 -2.94 -7.99
CA LEU A 10 -20.60 -3.52 -6.68
C LEU A 10 -21.83 -3.65 -5.76
N SER A 11 -22.76 -2.70 -5.82
CA SER A 11 -24.01 -2.77 -5.05
C SER A 11 -24.99 -3.84 -5.55
N SER A 12 -24.84 -4.32 -6.78
CA SER A 12 -25.69 -5.39 -7.33
C SER A 12 -25.18 -6.81 -7.04
N LEU A 13 -23.94 -6.95 -6.55
CA LEU A 13 -23.33 -8.26 -6.31
C LEU A 13 -23.72 -8.84 -4.94
N PRO A 14 -23.86 -10.17 -4.82
CA PRO A 14 -23.97 -10.83 -3.53
C PRO A 14 -22.66 -10.75 -2.74
N LYS A 15 -22.75 -10.95 -1.42
CA LYS A 15 -21.61 -10.80 -0.50
C LYS A 15 -20.44 -11.73 -0.85
N GLU A 16 -20.73 -12.95 -1.29
CA GLU A 16 -19.73 -13.97 -1.61
C GLU A 16 -18.87 -13.56 -2.81
N GLU A 17 -19.50 -13.16 -3.92
CA GLU A 17 -18.81 -12.65 -5.10
C GLU A 17 -17.97 -11.41 -4.79
N LEU A 18 -18.46 -10.54 -3.90
CA LEU A 18 -17.74 -9.35 -3.48
C LEU A 18 -16.50 -9.71 -2.64
N GLN A 19 -16.59 -10.73 -1.80
CA GLN A 19 -15.44 -11.26 -1.04
C GLN A 19 -14.39 -11.87 -1.97
N GLU A 20 -14.80 -12.71 -2.93
CA GLU A 20 -13.89 -13.30 -3.91
C GLU A 20 -13.19 -12.22 -4.73
N GLN A 21 -13.91 -11.19 -5.16
CA GLN A 21 -13.33 -10.07 -5.90
C GLN A 21 -12.30 -9.31 -5.06
N MET A 22 -12.55 -9.07 -3.77
CA MET A 22 -11.58 -8.43 -2.87
C MET A 22 -10.34 -9.30 -2.66
N MET A 23 -10.49 -10.61 -2.50
CA MET A 23 -9.36 -11.54 -2.38
C MET A 23 -8.54 -11.58 -3.67
N ALA A 24 -9.19 -11.63 -4.83
CA ALA A 24 -8.50 -11.55 -6.12
C ALA A 24 -7.71 -10.24 -6.29
N LEU A 25 -8.22 -9.11 -5.77
CA LEU A 25 -7.48 -7.84 -5.75
C LEU A 25 -6.28 -7.90 -4.79
N TYR A 26 -6.44 -8.51 -3.61
CA TYR A 26 -5.36 -8.70 -2.64
C TYR A 26 -4.22 -9.54 -3.23
N ASP A 27 -4.54 -10.64 -3.90
CA ASP A 27 -3.53 -11.55 -4.47
C ASP A 27 -2.84 -10.95 -5.70
N LYS A 28 -3.57 -10.14 -6.49
CA LYS A 28 -3.06 -9.60 -7.76
C LYS A 28 -2.26 -8.31 -7.59
N PHE A 29 -2.61 -7.46 -6.63
CA PHE A 29 -2.03 -6.12 -6.50
C PHE A 29 -1.32 -5.96 -5.16
N SER A 30 0.01 -5.77 -5.21
CA SER A 30 0.86 -5.55 -4.05
C SER A 30 0.40 -4.37 -3.18
N ASP A 31 -0.13 -3.32 -3.80
CA ASP A 31 -0.57 -2.12 -3.09
C ASP A 31 -1.84 -2.38 -2.26
N VAL A 32 -2.73 -3.24 -2.77
CA VAL A 32 -3.94 -3.67 -2.03
C VAL A 32 -3.52 -4.52 -0.84
N LYS A 33 -2.58 -5.44 -1.04
CA LYS A 33 -1.98 -6.21 0.04
C LYS A 33 -1.32 -5.32 1.10
N ALA A 34 -0.50 -4.35 0.68
CA ALA A 34 0.15 -3.41 1.58
C ALA A 34 -0.86 -2.57 2.37
N TYR A 35 -1.95 -2.13 1.73
CA TYR A 35 -3.04 -1.43 2.42
C TYR A 35 -3.67 -2.29 3.52
N TYR A 36 -4.06 -3.53 3.21
CA TYR A 36 -4.66 -4.41 4.22
C TYR A 36 -3.66 -4.84 5.30
N ASP A 37 -2.40 -5.14 4.94
CA ASP A 37 -1.33 -5.46 5.89
C ASP A 37 -1.11 -4.29 6.88
N PHE A 38 -1.21 -3.04 6.41
CA PHE A 38 -1.15 -1.85 7.26
C PHE A 38 -2.40 -1.69 8.14
N VAL A 39 -3.61 -1.86 7.59
CA VAL A 39 -4.87 -1.76 8.36
C VAL A 39 -4.91 -2.78 9.50
N PHE A 40 -4.44 -4.01 9.27
CA PHE A 40 -4.41 -5.05 10.30
C PHE A 40 -3.24 -4.93 11.27
N ASN A 41 -2.12 -4.37 10.82
CA ASN A 41 -0.92 -4.22 11.63
C ASN A 41 -0.22 -2.89 11.30
N PRO A 42 -0.73 -1.77 11.84
CA PRO A 42 -0.18 -0.45 11.60
C PRO A 42 1.11 -0.32 12.40
N LYS A 43 2.22 -0.85 11.87
CA LYS A 43 3.57 -0.69 12.44
C LYS A 43 4.08 0.72 12.18
N GLU A 44 3.29 1.73 12.56
CA GLU A 44 3.51 3.15 12.25
C GLU A 44 4.87 3.62 12.75
N GLU A 45 5.24 3.29 13.99
CA GLU A 45 6.53 3.68 14.56
C GLU A 45 7.71 3.16 13.73
N LYS A 46 7.62 1.91 13.25
CA LYS A 46 8.68 1.31 12.43
C LYS A 46 8.77 1.99 11.06
N LEU A 47 7.62 2.24 10.42
CA LEU A 47 7.57 2.93 9.13
C LEU A 47 8.11 4.36 9.24
N GLU A 48 7.79 5.06 10.33
CA GLU A 48 8.30 6.39 10.61
C GLU A 48 9.82 6.38 10.82
N GLN A 49 10.35 5.42 11.59
CA GLN A 49 11.80 5.25 11.79
C GLN A 49 12.53 4.91 10.49
N GLU A 50 11.97 4.04 9.65
CA GLU A 50 12.53 3.70 8.34
C GLU A 50 12.54 4.93 7.41
N ALA A 51 11.47 5.73 7.40
CA ALA A 51 11.40 6.97 6.64
C ALA A 51 12.44 8.01 7.12
N LYS A 52 12.51 8.26 8.43
CA LYS A 52 13.53 9.14 9.04
C LYS A 52 14.94 8.69 8.69
N SER A 53 15.19 7.38 8.72
CA SER A 53 16.49 6.80 8.36
C SER A 53 16.84 6.98 6.89
N LYS A 54 15.88 6.82 5.97
CA LYS A 54 16.08 7.08 4.53
C LYS A 54 16.43 8.55 4.27
N ILE A 55 15.64 9.45 4.84
CA ILE A 55 15.88 10.90 4.74
C ILE A 55 17.27 11.23 5.31
N ALA A 56 17.59 10.76 6.51
CA ALA A 56 18.88 11.01 7.14
C ALA A 56 20.06 10.48 6.29
N ASN A 57 19.94 9.31 5.67
CA ASN A 57 20.99 8.76 4.80
C ASN A 57 21.15 9.52 3.48
N GLU A 58 20.08 10.12 2.96
CA GLU A 58 20.12 10.94 1.75
C GLU A 58 20.86 12.26 1.97
N TYR A 59 20.63 12.90 3.13
CA TYR A 59 21.31 14.15 3.50
C TYR A 59 22.68 13.93 4.18
N PHE A 60 22.86 12.83 4.90
CA PHE A 60 24.06 12.51 5.70
C PHE A 60 24.52 11.05 5.45
N PRO A 61 25.06 10.73 4.26
CA PRO A 61 25.42 9.36 3.91
C PRO A 61 26.58 8.83 4.77
N ILE A 62 26.33 7.75 5.52
CA ILE A 62 27.31 7.10 6.42
C ILE A 62 28.37 6.30 5.64
N LYS A 63 28.02 5.82 4.44
CA LYS A 63 28.94 5.12 3.54
C LYS A 63 29.36 6.06 2.42
N SER A 64 30.65 6.26 2.27
CA SER A 64 31.34 7.26 1.43
C SER A 64 31.17 7.11 -0.08
N LYS A 65 29.94 7.00 -0.60
CA LYS A 65 29.65 7.30 -2.00
C LYS A 65 28.89 8.61 -2.03
N ARG A 66 29.64 9.68 -2.29
CA ARG A 66 29.08 11.01 -2.56
C ARG A 66 28.05 10.88 -3.70
N PRO A 67 26.90 11.55 -3.62
CA PRO A 67 25.99 11.65 -4.75
C PRO A 67 26.76 12.19 -5.95
N LYS A 68 26.61 11.56 -7.11
CA LYS A 68 27.06 12.19 -8.36
C LYS A 68 26.05 13.29 -8.65
N LEU A 69 26.51 14.54 -8.54
CA LEU A 69 25.85 15.72 -9.10
C LEU A 69 25.54 15.48 -10.59
#